data_AF-A0A7G3ZZZ1-F1
#
_entry.id   AF-A0A7G3ZZZ1-F1
#
_cell.length_a   1.000
_cell.length_b   1.000
_cell.length_c   1.000
_cell.angle_alpha   90.00
_cell.angle_beta   90.00
_cell.angle_gamma   90.00
#
_symmetry.space_group_name_H-M   'P 1'
#
loop_
_entity.id
_entity.type
_entity.pdbx_description
1 polymer ?
#
loop_
_entity_poly.entity_id
_entity_poly.type
_entity_poly.pdbx_seq_one_letter_code
_entity_poly.pdbx_strand_id
1 'polypeptide(L)'
;MVHLSDCLALYGGSMIYLSIPVGMVFRKMSSGVRIRDCFVDPQKGTVIELQDLVKEALRNNTGRKSHVVLKENEFTIYLSTPPNTDDSFLAYVPNHNGKYPTAVKPEIVSGKSAQKYDPKYNTKYGSFWYQQILLTTEQELEIEDKMLEQRENRRHTGSSPNAT
;
A
#
# COMPACT_ATOMS: atom_id res chain seq x y z
N MET A 1 -17.23 -16.36 29.85
CA MET A 1 -16.51 -17.22 28.89
C MET A 1 -17.16 -17.02 27.53
N VAL A 2 -16.66 -16.07 26.73
CA VAL A 2 -17.10 -15.89 25.32
C VAL A 2 -15.83 -16.05 24.49
N HIS A 3 -15.81 -17.13 23.71
CA HIS A 3 -14.67 -17.63 22.95
C HIS A 3 -15.06 -17.59 21.47
N LEU A 4 -14.14 -17.08 20.63
CA LEU A 4 -14.18 -17.04 19.14
C LEU A 4 -15.29 -16.11 18.61
N SER A 5 -15.04 -15.06 17.82
CA SER A 5 -14.39 -15.10 16.51
C SER A 5 -14.31 -13.69 15.88
N ASP A 6 -13.48 -12.79 16.40
CA ASP A 6 -13.16 -11.52 15.72
C ASP A 6 -11.72 -11.53 15.16
N CYS A 7 -11.27 -12.69 14.69
CA CYS A 7 -10.02 -12.77 13.95
C CYS A 7 -10.24 -12.19 12.56
N LEU A 8 -9.45 -11.17 12.20
CA LEU A 8 -9.44 -10.64 10.84
C LEU A 8 -8.98 -11.75 9.89
N ALA A 9 -9.89 -12.26 9.06
CA ALA A 9 -9.53 -13.15 7.96
C ALA A 9 -9.24 -12.28 6.74
N LEU A 10 -8.07 -12.48 6.13
CA LEU A 10 -7.82 -11.96 4.80
C LEU A 10 -8.60 -12.84 3.82
N TYR A 11 -9.84 -12.45 3.53
CA TYR A 11 -10.71 -13.17 2.61
C TYR A 11 -10.09 -13.10 1.21
N GLY A 12 -9.53 -14.22 0.75
CA GLY A 12 -9.12 -14.42 -0.64
C GLY A 12 -7.93 -13.58 -1.10
N GLY A 13 -6.71 -13.94 -0.68
CA GLY A 13 -5.49 -13.51 -1.37
C GLY A 13 -5.23 -11.99 -1.40
N SER A 14 -5.88 -11.21 -0.53
CA SER A 14 -5.67 -9.76 -0.46
C SER A 14 -4.20 -9.43 -0.21
N MET A 15 -3.64 -8.61 -1.09
CA MET A 15 -2.26 -8.13 -0.99
C MET A 15 -2.13 -7.19 0.21
N ILE A 16 -1.11 -7.43 1.02
CA ILE A 16 -0.73 -6.56 2.13
C ILE A 16 0.64 -5.96 1.83
N TYR A 17 0.98 -4.87 2.53
CA TYR A 17 2.24 -4.18 2.37
C TYR A 17 2.97 -4.17 3.69
N LEU A 18 4.22 -4.61 3.67
CA LEU A 18 5.07 -4.73 4.84
C LEU A 18 6.18 -3.69 4.77
N SER A 19 6.34 -2.88 5.82
CA SER A 19 7.51 -2.00 5.94
C SER A 19 8.79 -2.84 6.01
N ILE A 20 9.83 -2.49 5.27
CA ILE A 20 11.09 -3.25 5.31
C ILE A 20 11.96 -2.68 6.44
N PRO A 21 12.33 -3.47 7.47
CA PRO A 21 13.24 -3.00 8.52
C PRO A 21 14.59 -2.56 7.95
N VAL A 22 15.20 -1.54 8.58
CA VAL A 22 16.46 -0.96 8.09
C VAL A 22 17.56 -2.01 8.03
N GLY A 23 18.22 -2.11 6.87
CA GLY A 23 19.31 -3.05 6.64
C GLY A 23 18.88 -4.50 6.36
N MET A 24 17.58 -4.80 6.37
CA MET A 24 17.06 -6.14 6.09
C MET A 24 16.65 -6.32 4.63
N VAL A 25 16.80 -7.55 4.14
CA VAL A 25 16.38 -7.95 2.79
C VAL A 25 15.43 -9.15 2.85
N PHE A 26 14.45 -9.17 1.95
CA PHE A 26 13.56 -10.31 1.80
C PHE A 26 14.30 -11.51 1.21
N ARG A 27 14.18 -12.68 1.83
CA ARG A 27 14.68 -13.95 1.31
C ARG A 27 13.72 -15.09 1.63
N LYS A 28 13.54 -15.99 0.66
CA LYS A 28 12.96 -17.31 0.91
C LYS A 28 14.05 -18.22 1.47
N MET A 29 13.83 -18.77 2.65
CA MET A 29 14.76 -19.72 3.26
C MET A 29 14.15 -21.11 3.29
N SER A 30 14.92 -22.08 2.80
CA SER A 30 14.64 -23.50 2.93
C SER A 30 15.45 -24.05 4.11
N SER A 31 14.77 -24.38 5.21
CA SER A 31 15.37 -25.09 6.34
C SER A 31 14.80 -26.51 6.35
N GLY A 32 15.54 -27.44 5.75
CA GLY A 32 15.09 -28.81 5.53
C GLY A 32 13.86 -28.88 4.62
N VAL A 33 12.77 -29.48 5.13
CA VAL A 33 11.50 -29.70 4.38
C VAL A 33 10.60 -28.46 4.36
N ARG A 34 10.92 -27.41 5.15
CA ARG A 34 10.06 -26.23 5.29
C ARG A 34 10.66 -25.02 4.58
N ILE A 35 9.86 -24.42 3.71
CA ILE A 35 10.15 -23.12 3.09
C ILE A 35 9.47 -22.04 3.93
N ARG A 36 10.20 -20.96 4.19
CA ARG A 36 9.71 -19.80 4.95
C ARG A 36 10.07 -18.51 4.22
N ASP A 37 9.25 -17.50 4.41
CA ASP A 37 9.54 -16.16 3.90
C ASP A 37 10.08 -15.31 5.05
N CYS A 38 11.27 -14.73 4.86
CA CYS A 38 11.99 -14.08 5.94
C CYS A 38 12.55 -12.71 5.52
N PHE A 39 12.64 -11.80 6.48
CA PHE A 39 13.60 -10.70 6.42
C PHE A 39 14.91 -11.15 7.06
N VAL A 40 16.02 -10.86 6.39
CA VAL A 40 17.36 -11.25 6.83
C VAL A 40 18.24 -10.02 6.85
N ASP A 41 18.91 -9.80 7.97
CA ASP A 41 20.04 -8.88 8.05
C ASP A 41 21.31 -9.61 7.59
N PRO A 42 21.91 -9.25 6.43
CA PRO A 42 23.11 -9.91 5.94
C PRO A 42 24.36 -9.62 6.79
N GLN A 43 24.35 -8.56 7.60
CA GLN A 43 25.49 -8.18 8.45
C GLN A 43 25.41 -8.82 9.84
N LYS A 44 24.22 -8.80 10.46
CA LYS A 44 24.01 -9.33 11.82
C LYS A 44 23.58 -10.79 11.86
N GLY A 45 23.09 -11.33 10.74
CA GLY A 45 22.54 -12.69 10.66
C GLY A 45 21.17 -12.83 11.33
N THR A 46 20.53 -11.72 11.73
CA THR A 46 19.19 -11.72 12.32
C THR A 46 18.16 -12.12 11.27
N VAL A 47 17.24 -13.00 11.66
CA VAL A 47 16.18 -13.52 10.79
C VAL A 47 14.82 -13.23 11.42
N ILE A 48 13.92 -12.61 10.67
CA ILE A 48 12.54 -12.38 11.08
C ILE A 48 11.61 -13.13 10.12
N GLU A 49 10.78 -14.03 10.65
CA GLU A 49 9.84 -14.83 9.87
C GLU A 49 8.53 -14.06 9.60
N LEU A 50 8.18 -13.89 8.32
CA LEU A 50 7.01 -13.10 7.93
C LEU A 50 5.69 -13.75 8.34
N GLN A 51 5.65 -15.09 8.31
CA GLN A 51 4.44 -15.85 8.66
C GLN A 51 3.98 -15.54 10.08
N ASP A 52 4.92 -15.40 11.01
CA ASP A 52 4.60 -15.16 12.42
C ASP A 52 4.21 -13.70 12.65
N LEU A 53 4.90 -12.75 12.01
CA LEU A 53 4.50 -11.34 12.02
C LEU A 53 3.07 -11.12 11.49
N VAL A 54 2.73 -11.77 10.37
CA VAL A 54 1.39 -11.65 9.78
C VAL A 54 0.34 -12.25 10.70
N LYS A 55 0.58 -13.43 11.29
CA LYS A 55 -0.35 -14.03 12.25
C LYS A 55 -0.53 -13.13 13.48
N GLU A 56 0.55 -12.60 14.01
CA GLU A 56 0.53 -11.70 15.16
C GLU A 56 -0.27 -10.44 14.85
N ALA A 57 -0.01 -9.80 13.71
CA ALA A 57 -0.74 -8.61 13.31
C ALA A 57 -2.24 -8.87 13.12
N LEU A 58 -2.62 -10.01 12.51
CA LEU A 58 -4.02 -10.39 12.33
C LEU A 58 -4.72 -10.71 13.66
N ARG A 59 -4.01 -11.30 14.62
CA ARG A 59 -4.52 -11.54 15.99
C ARG A 59 -4.72 -10.23 16.76
N ASN A 60 -3.79 -9.29 16.60
CA ASN A 60 -3.78 -8.02 17.32
C ASN A 60 -4.62 -6.93 16.65
N ASN A 61 -5.21 -7.19 15.47
CA ASN A 61 -6.05 -6.22 14.77
C ASN A 61 -7.47 -6.13 15.35
N THR A 62 -7.56 -5.75 16.62
CA THR A 62 -8.82 -5.45 17.29
C THR A 62 -9.41 -4.16 16.70
N GLY A 63 -10.56 -4.27 16.03
CA GLY A 63 -11.27 -3.12 15.45
C GLY A 63 -11.09 -2.90 13.94
N ARG A 64 -10.55 -3.88 13.19
CA ARG A 64 -10.44 -3.81 11.73
C ARG A 64 -9.67 -2.60 11.21
N LYS A 65 -8.55 -2.28 11.86
CA LYS A 65 -7.66 -1.19 11.46
C LYS A 65 -7.06 -1.47 10.08
N SER A 66 -6.81 -0.41 9.32
CA SER A 66 -6.15 -0.48 8.01
C SER A 66 -4.66 -0.83 8.10
N HIS A 67 -4.04 -0.60 9.26
CA HIS A 67 -2.65 -0.90 9.53
C HIS A 67 -2.45 -1.37 10.97
N VAL A 68 -1.40 -2.17 11.19
CA VAL A 68 -1.00 -2.71 12.48
C VAL A 68 0.48 -2.43 12.68
N VAL A 69 0.80 -1.76 13.79
CA VAL A 69 2.18 -1.46 14.19
C VAL A 69 2.61 -2.47 15.24
N LEU A 70 3.63 -3.27 14.94
CA LEU A 70 4.29 -4.19 15.86
C LEU A 70 5.47 -3.46 16.49
N LYS A 71 5.26 -2.96 17.72
CA LYS A 71 6.23 -2.09 18.42
C LYS A 71 7.57 -2.77 18.71
N GLU A 72 7.57 -4.08 18.95
CA GLU A 72 8.77 -4.83 19.31
C GLU A 72 9.82 -4.87 18.19
N ASN A 73 9.37 -4.76 16.93
CA ASN A 73 10.23 -4.90 15.75
C ASN A 73 10.26 -3.63 14.88
N GLU A 74 9.74 -2.50 15.37
CA GLU A 74 9.54 -1.26 14.60
C GLU A 74 8.91 -1.51 13.21
N PHE A 75 7.97 -2.45 13.17
CA PHE A 75 7.47 -3.01 11.93
C PHE A 75 6.00 -2.69 11.75
N THR A 76 5.62 -2.23 10.57
CA THR A 76 4.24 -1.88 10.25
C THR A 76 3.72 -2.71 9.09
N ILE A 77 2.53 -3.29 9.30
CA ILE A 77 1.76 -4.00 8.27
C ILE A 77 0.60 -3.12 7.85
N TYR A 78 0.50 -2.83 6.56
CA TYR A 78 -0.65 -2.17 5.94
C TYR A 78 -1.50 -3.24 5.23
N LEU A 79 -2.78 -3.34 5.58
CA LEU A 79 -3.65 -4.41 5.09
C LEU A 79 -4.30 -4.11 3.73
N SER A 80 -4.22 -2.86 3.26
CA SER A 80 -4.83 -2.45 1.98
C SER A 80 -3.89 -1.63 1.11
N THR A 81 -3.32 -0.56 1.64
CA THR A 81 -2.53 0.43 0.88
C THR A 81 -1.49 1.03 1.81
N PRO A 82 -0.21 1.09 1.41
CA PRO A 82 0.83 1.74 2.19
C PRO A 82 0.67 3.28 2.15
N PRO A 83 1.33 4.01 3.06
CA PRO A 83 1.37 5.45 3.03
C PRO A 83 2.07 5.94 1.77
N ASN A 84 1.76 7.17 1.36
CA ASN A 84 2.28 7.77 0.15
C ASN A 84 3.67 8.36 0.36
N THR A 85 4.65 7.50 0.60
CA THR A 85 6.06 7.88 0.83
C THR A 85 6.97 7.28 -0.24
N ASP A 86 8.20 7.80 -0.32
CA ASP A 86 9.28 7.24 -1.13
C ASP A 86 9.88 5.96 -0.51
N ASP A 87 9.39 5.57 0.66
CA ASP A 87 9.84 4.36 1.34
C ASP A 87 9.48 3.11 0.55
N SER A 88 10.34 2.10 0.69
CA SER A 88 10.16 0.79 0.07
C SER A 88 9.34 -0.13 0.96
N PHE A 89 8.31 -0.72 0.39
CA PHE A 89 7.44 -1.70 1.02
C PHE A 89 7.51 -3.03 0.28
N LEU A 90 7.37 -4.13 1.01
CA LEU A 90 7.21 -5.45 0.40
C LEU A 90 5.73 -5.70 0.15
N ALA A 91 5.34 -5.75 -1.12
CA ALA A 91 4.03 -6.21 -1.56
C ALA A 91 3.96 -7.73 -1.38
N TYR A 92 3.14 -8.17 -0.44
CA TYR A 92 3.11 -9.54 0.05
C TYR A 92 1.69 -10.10 0.00
N VAL A 93 1.52 -11.30 -0.56
CA VAL A 93 0.24 -11.99 -0.58
C VAL A 93 0.28 -13.12 0.44
N PRO A 94 -0.32 -12.98 1.63
CA PRO A 94 -0.24 -14.00 2.66
C PRO A 94 -1.06 -15.23 2.25
N ASN A 95 -0.45 -16.40 2.40
CA ASN A 95 -1.11 -17.68 2.11
C ASN A 95 -1.76 -18.24 3.37
N HIS A 96 -3.07 -18.51 3.33
CA HIS A 96 -3.88 -18.98 4.47
C HIS A 96 -3.62 -18.16 5.76
N ASN A 97 -3.79 -16.83 5.69
CA ASN A 97 -3.55 -15.90 6.81
C ASN A 97 -2.14 -16.02 7.42
N GLY A 98 -1.12 -16.22 6.58
CA GLY A 98 0.26 -16.38 7.00
C GLY A 98 0.60 -17.76 7.57
N LYS A 99 -0.28 -18.77 7.43
CA LYS A 99 0.04 -20.15 7.84
C LYS A 99 1.12 -20.79 6.97
N TYR A 100 1.18 -20.41 5.70
CA TYR A 100 2.11 -20.96 4.72
C TYR A 100 2.93 -19.83 4.07
N PRO A 101 4.10 -20.16 3.50
CA PRO A 101 4.81 -19.23 2.64
C PRO A 101 3.97 -18.83 1.43
N THR A 102 4.25 -17.63 0.92
CA THR A 102 3.57 -17.10 -0.25
C THR A 102 3.89 -17.93 -1.48
N ALA A 103 2.86 -18.30 -2.24
CA ALA A 103 3.02 -19.01 -3.50
C ALA A 103 3.59 -18.10 -4.60
N VAL A 104 3.16 -16.83 -4.60
CA VAL A 104 3.62 -15.77 -5.50
C VAL A 104 4.99 -15.22 -5.06
N LYS A 105 5.78 -14.68 -5.98
CA LYS A 105 7.03 -13.98 -5.62
C LYS A 105 6.68 -12.56 -5.12
N PRO A 106 7.07 -12.17 -3.90
CA PRO A 106 6.84 -10.81 -3.41
C PRO A 106 7.66 -9.79 -4.21
N GLU A 107 7.10 -8.59 -4.36
CA GLU A 107 7.72 -7.48 -5.07
C GLU A 107 8.00 -6.33 -4.09
N ILE A 108 9.08 -5.60 -4.33
CA ILE A 108 9.39 -4.38 -3.56
C ILE A 108 8.82 -3.21 -4.36
N VAL A 109 7.96 -2.43 -3.72
CA VAL A 109 7.23 -1.31 -4.31
C VAL A 109 7.42 -0.07 -3.46
N SER A 110 7.46 1.11 -4.08
CA SER A 110 7.41 2.37 -3.32
C SER A 110 5.97 2.68 -2.90
N GLY A 111 5.80 3.42 -1.80
CA GLY A 111 4.49 3.87 -1.34
C GLY A 111 3.70 4.60 -2.43
N LYS A 112 4.38 5.52 -3.14
CA LYS A 112 3.85 6.23 -4.31
C LYS A 112 3.36 5.30 -5.43
N SER A 113 4.13 4.26 -5.76
CA SER A 113 3.77 3.32 -6.85
C SER A 113 2.60 2.39 -6.50
N ALA A 114 2.42 2.10 -5.21
CA ALA A 114 1.38 1.22 -4.72
C ALA A 114 0.00 1.90 -4.67
N GLN A 115 -0.05 3.22 -4.51
CA GLN A 115 -1.30 3.97 -4.52
C GLN A 115 -1.78 4.16 -5.96
N LYS A 116 -2.78 3.36 -6.36
CA LYS A 116 -3.48 3.56 -7.62
C LYS A 116 -4.69 4.46 -7.39
N TYR A 117 -4.78 5.55 -8.14
CA TYR A 117 -6.01 6.32 -8.23
C TYR A 117 -7.05 5.53 -9.01
N ASP A 118 -8.18 5.20 -8.38
CA ASP A 118 -9.35 4.66 -9.07
C ASP A 118 -10.44 5.74 -9.14
N PRO A 119 -10.76 6.27 -10.34
CA PRO A 119 -11.80 7.28 -10.52
C PRO A 119 -13.15 6.84 -9.94
N LYS A 120 -13.46 5.54 -10.00
CA LYS A 120 -14.77 5.03 -9.56
C LYS A 120 -15.02 5.26 -8.06
N TYR A 121 -13.97 5.21 -7.26
CA TYR A 121 -14.05 5.33 -5.79
C TYR A 121 -13.66 6.72 -5.29
N ASN A 122 -12.84 7.44 -6.05
CA ASN A 122 -12.25 8.70 -5.60
C ASN A 122 -12.92 9.95 -6.18
N THR A 123 -13.73 9.83 -7.24
CA THR A 123 -14.42 10.98 -7.82
C THR A 123 -15.68 11.28 -7.02
N LYS A 124 -15.74 12.47 -6.40
CA LYS A 124 -16.96 13.02 -5.78
C LYS A 124 -17.45 14.21 -6.59
N TYR A 125 -18.76 14.43 -6.60
CA TYR A 125 -19.34 15.62 -7.24
C TYR A 125 -18.70 16.90 -6.66
N GLY A 126 -18.24 17.79 -7.54
CA GLY A 126 -17.57 19.03 -7.15
C GLY A 126 -16.09 18.89 -6.74
N SER A 127 -15.52 17.68 -6.79
CA SER A 127 -14.08 17.47 -6.60
C SER A 127 -13.37 17.29 -7.95
N PHE A 128 -12.17 17.85 -8.08
CA PHE A 128 -11.36 17.62 -9.27
C PHE A 128 -10.52 16.36 -9.08
N TRP A 129 -10.42 15.54 -10.13
CA TRP A 129 -9.66 14.29 -10.09
C TRP A 129 -8.20 14.52 -9.70
N TYR A 130 -7.60 15.61 -10.18
CA TYR A 130 -6.19 15.92 -9.96
C TYR A 130 -5.87 16.29 -8.50
N GLN A 131 -6.88 16.65 -7.69
CA GLN A 131 -6.70 16.90 -6.25
C GLN A 131 -6.53 15.61 -5.43
N GLN A 132 -6.86 14.46 -6.04
CA GLN A 132 -6.81 13.15 -5.40
C GLN A 132 -5.60 12.33 -5.88
N ILE A 133 -4.76 12.91 -6.74
CA ILE A 133 -3.56 12.28 -7.29
C ILE A 133 -2.37 13.16 -6.94
N LEU A 134 -1.23 12.55 -6.62
CA LEU A 134 0.02 13.30 -6.56
C LEU A 134 0.49 13.57 -7.98
N LEU A 135 0.54 14.84 -8.31
CA LEU A 135 1.11 15.31 -9.56
C LEU A 135 2.55 15.76 -9.33
N THR A 136 3.34 15.69 -10.38
CA THR A 136 4.62 16.41 -10.39
C THR A 136 4.36 17.91 -10.48
N THR A 137 5.30 18.73 -10.02
CA THR A 137 5.18 20.20 -10.10
C THR A 137 4.92 20.71 -11.52
N GLU A 138 5.47 20.04 -12.53
CA GLU A 138 5.24 20.36 -13.94
C GLU A 138 3.78 20.10 -14.35
N GLN A 139 3.22 18.97 -13.90
CA GLN A 139 1.82 18.61 -14.17
C GLN A 139 0.82 19.51 -13.44
N GLU A 140 1.16 19.98 -12.23
CA GLU A 140 0.34 20.94 -11.49
C GLU A 140 0.23 22.26 -12.25
N LEU A 141 1.37 22.80 -12.73
CA LEU A 141 1.40 24.02 -13.53
C LEU A 141 0.60 23.90 -14.83
N GLU A 142 0.77 22.79 -15.56
CA GLU A 142 0.01 22.54 -16.79
C GLU A 142 -1.51 22.53 -16.55
N ILE A 143 -1.95 21.97 -15.42
CA ILE A 143 -3.36 21.95 -15.04
C ILE A 143 -3.85 23.35 -14.68
N GLU A 144 -3.06 24.13 -13.94
CA GLU A 144 -3.42 25.51 -13.59
C GLU A 144 -3.57 26.39 -14.82
N ASP A 145 -2.66 26.29 -15.79
CA ASP A 145 -2.72 27.01 -17.06
C ASP A 145 -3.99 26.63 -17.85
N LYS A 146 -4.27 25.34 -17.97
CA LYS A 146 -5.50 24.84 -18.63
C LYS A 146 -6.77 25.30 -17.90
N MET A 147 -6.76 25.39 -16.58
CA MET A 147 -7.88 25.89 -15.80
C MET A 147 -8.11 27.39 -15.99
N LEU A 148 -7.03 28.17 -16.07
CA LEU A 148 -7.09 29.60 -16.38
C LEU A 148 -7.63 29.83 -17.78
N GLU A 149 -7.14 29.11 -18.78
CA GLU A 149 -7.62 29.19 -20.17
C GLU A 149 -9.12 28.86 -20.25
N GLN A 150 -9.58 27.78 -19.60
CA GLN A 150 -11.00 27.44 -19.55
C GLN A 150 -11.85 28.53 -18.87
N ARG A 151 -11.32 29.15 -17.79
CA ARG A 151 -12.01 30.24 -17.09
C ARG A 151 -12.13 31.48 -17.98
N GLU A 152 -11.08 31.83 -18.71
CA GLU A 152 -11.08 32.96 -19.64
C GLU A 152 -12.04 32.72 -20.81
N ASN A 153 -12.01 31.53 -21.41
CA ASN A 153 -12.93 31.12 -22.47
C ASN A 153 -14.40 31.21 -22.02
N ARG A 154 -14.73 30.81 -20.78
CA ARG A 154 -16.09 30.94 -20.22
C ARG A 154 -16.52 32.38 -19.93
N ARG A 155 -15.56 33.30 -19.72
CA ARG A 155 -15.83 34.72 -19.44
C ARG A 155 -15.94 35.57 -20.70
N HIS A 156 -15.55 35.03 -21.85
CA HIS A 156 -15.64 35.73 -23.11
C HIS A 156 -17.11 35.92 -23.54
N THR A 157 -17.61 37.15 -23.46
CA THR A 157 -18.91 37.55 -24.02
C THR A 157 -18.70 38.06 -25.46
N GLY A 158 -18.72 37.14 -26.42
CA GLY A 158 -18.54 37.37 -27.87
C GLY A 158 -18.27 36.04 -28.60
N SER A 159 -18.28 36.02 -29.94
CA SER A 159 -17.96 34.80 -30.72
C SER A 159 -16.65 34.19 -30.23
N SER A 160 -16.74 33.07 -29.51
CA SER A 160 -15.57 32.30 -29.09
C SER A 160 -14.82 31.86 -30.35
N PRO A 161 -13.49 32.06 -30.43
CA PRO A 161 -12.70 31.56 -31.55
C PRO A 161 -12.63 30.02 -31.58
N ASN A 162 -12.92 29.37 -30.45
CA ASN A 162 -13.02 27.93 -30.34
C ASN A 162 -14.49 27.53 -30.41
N ALA A 163 -14.86 26.80 -31.47
CA ALA A 163 -16.19 26.22 -31.61
C ALA A 163 -16.45 25.25 -30.45
N THR A 164 -17.62 25.38 -29.81
CA THR A 164 -18.14 24.46 -28.80
C THR A 164 -18.29 23.04 -29.37
#